data_AF-A0A6Y3UTS2-F1
#
_entry.id   AF-A0A6Y3UTS2-F1
#
_cell.length_a   1.000
_cell.length_b   1.000
_cell.length_c   1.000
_cell.angle_alpha   90.00
_cell.angle_beta   90.00
_cell.angle_gamma   90.00
#
_symmetry.space_group_name_H-M   'P 1'
#
loop_
_entity.id
_entity.type
_entity.pdbx_description
1 polymer ?
#
loop_
_entity_poly.entity_id
_entity_poly.type
_entity_poly.pdbx_seq_one_letter_code
_entity_poly.pdbx_strand_id
1 'polypeptide(L)'
;MQNTNIITTEQTPNTISASNTIFNVQALTQLQAVAGLMSQATVTVPDHLRGNPADCMAIIMQAMQWGMNPYAVAQKTHLVNGVLGYEAQLVNAVISSSSAIVGRFHYKYEGDWEKCSRTRVETVKKTAKGGGIYEKKETIPCWTSEDEYGLSVRVGAVLRGESEITWGEPVFLSSVITRNSPL
;
A
#
# COMPACT_ATOMS: atom_id res chain seq x y z
N MET A 1 37.02 18.37 45.76
CA MET A 1 36.57 17.33 44.82
C MET A 1 35.71 18.02 43.77
N GLN A 2 36.22 18.14 42.54
CA GLN A 2 35.52 18.74 41.42
C GLN A 2 34.54 17.71 40.86
N ASN A 3 33.25 18.04 40.84
CA ASN A 3 32.25 17.22 40.16
C ASN A 3 32.23 17.63 38.68
N THR A 4 32.77 16.75 37.84
CA THR A 4 32.72 16.84 36.39
C THR A 4 31.28 16.72 35.92
N ASN A 5 30.73 17.80 35.36
CA ASN A 5 29.48 17.75 34.60
C ASN A 5 29.74 16.95 33.32
N ILE A 6 29.22 15.73 33.27
CA ILE A 6 29.09 14.96 32.03
C ILE A 6 28.00 15.66 31.22
N ILE A 7 28.41 16.38 30.18
CA ILE A 7 27.50 16.91 29.17
C ILE A 7 27.04 15.71 28.35
N THR A 8 25.89 15.15 28.70
CA THR A 8 25.19 14.19 27.85
C THR A 8 24.71 14.96 26.63
N THR A 9 25.44 14.87 25.53
CA THR A 9 24.93 15.28 24.22
C THR A 9 23.83 14.31 23.83
N GLU A 10 22.58 14.62 24.16
CA GLU A 10 21.43 14.00 23.51
C GLU A 10 21.48 14.39 22.03
N GLN A 11 22.14 13.56 21.22
CA GLN A 11 21.96 13.60 19.77
C GLN A 11 20.53 13.12 19.50
N THR A 12 19.61 14.06 19.41
CA THR A 12 18.33 13.84 18.74
C THR A 12 18.64 13.19 17.39
N PRO A 13 18.05 12.04 17.04
CA PRO A 13 18.31 11.42 15.75
C PRO A 13 18.01 12.46 14.67
N ASN A 14 19.05 12.87 13.93
CA ASN A 14 18.93 13.80 12.83
C ASN A 14 17.89 13.23 11.88
N THR A 15 16.68 13.78 11.93
CA THR A 15 15.62 13.44 10.99
C THR A 15 16.08 14.06 9.69
N ILE A 16 16.80 13.27 8.88
CA ILE A 16 17.30 13.71 7.59
C ILE A 16 16.07 14.01 6.74
N SER A 17 15.73 15.28 6.63
CA SER A 17 14.63 15.73 5.79
C SER A 17 14.98 15.39 4.35
N ALA A 18 14.08 14.73 3.62
CA ALA A 18 14.30 14.32 2.24
C ALA A 18 14.82 15.46 1.35
N SER A 19 14.35 16.68 1.60
CA SER A 19 14.79 17.91 0.94
C SER A 19 16.28 18.21 1.14
N ASN A 20 16.85 17.96 2.32
CA ASN A 20 18.28 18.20 2.60
C ASN A 20 19.17 17.10 2.00
N THR A 21 18.64 15.89 1.83
CA THR A 21 19.35 14.75 1.24
C THR A 21 19.56 14.91 -0.26
N ILE A 22 18.55 15.43 -0.98
CA ILE A 22 18.60 15.57 -2.44
C ILE A 22 19.68 16.56 -2.89
N PHE A 23 19.93 17.62 -2.11
CA PHE A 23 20.94 18.62 -2.42
C PHE A 23 22.33 18.34 -1.81
N ASN A 24 22.47 17.24 -1.07
CA ASN A 24 23.73 16.83 -0.47
C ASN A 24 24.32 15.62 -1.21
N VAL A 25 25.36 15.88 -2.00
CA VAL A 25 26.05 14.85 -2.81
C VAL A 25 26.52 13.67 -1.96
N GLN A 26 27.02 13.92 -0.75
CA GLN A 26 27.48 12.86 0.14
C GLN A 26 26.32 12.00 0.66
N ALA A 27 25.17 12.62 0.91
CA ALA A 27 23.96 11.90 1.30
C ALA A 27 23.41 11.07 0.13
N LEU A 28 23.47 11.58 -1.11
CA LEU A 28 23.12 10.79 -2.30
C LEU A 28 24.00 9.55 -2.48
N THR A 29 25.31 9.65 -2.23
CA THR A 29 26.20 8.48 -2.28
C THR A 29 25.82 7.42 -1.22
N GLN A 30 25.47 7.85 -0.01
CA GLN A 30 25.01 6.93 1.04
C GLN A 30 23.69 6.25 0.65
N LEU A 31 22.74 7.01 0.08
CA LEU A 31 21.48 6.46 -0.40
C LEU A 31 21.70 5.46 -1.54
N GLN A 32 22.65 5.71 -2.45
CA GLN A 32 23.01 4.76 -3.51
C GLN A 32 23.51 3.42 -2.93
N ALA A 33 24.29 3.45 -1.85
CA ALA A 33 24.73 2.23 -1.17
C ALA A 33 23.55 1.46 -0.55
N VAL A 34 22.61 2.17 0.09
CA VAL A 34 21.39 1.56 0.66
C VAL A 34 20.51 0.96 -0.44
N ALA A 35 20.37 1.66 -1.57
CA ALA A 35 19.61 1.16 -2.73
C ALA A 35 20.23 -0.12 -3.32
N GLY A 36 21.57 -0.17 -3.38
CA GLY A 36 22.31 -1.37 -3.78
C GLY A 36 22.12 -2.55 -2.84
N LEU A 37 22.01 -2.31 -1.52
CA LEU A 37 21.69 -3.34 -0.54
C LEU A 37 20.23 -3.79 -0.67
N MET A 38 19.32 -2.84 -0.85
CA MET A 38 17.89 -3.11 -0.99
C MET A 38 17.58 -3.96 -2.23
N SER A 39 18.23 -3.69 -3.37
CA SER A 39 18.02 -4.48 -4.60
C SER A 39 18.52 -5.92 -4.51
N GLN A 40 19.39 -6.25 -3.56
CA GLN A 40 19.87 -7.62 -3.30
C GLN A 40 18.90 -8.44 -2.42
N ALA A 41 17.92 -7.80 -1.78
CA ALA A 41 16.98 -8.50 -0.93
C ALA A 41 16.05 -9.40 -1.74
N THR A 42 15.97 -10.68 -1.37
CA THR A 42 15.24 -11.69 -2.15
C THR A 42 13.80 -11.91 -1.71
N VAL A 43 13.54 -11.77 -0.40
CA VAL A 43 12.23 -12.06 0.23
C VAL A 43 11.48 -10.78 0.58
N THR A 44 12.19 -9.73 1.03
CA THR A 44 11.56 -8.51 1.55
C THR A 44 11.30 -7.45 0.49
N VAL A 45 11.80 -7.65 -0.74
CA VAL A 45 11.66 -6.72 -1.87
C VAL A 45 11.03 -7.46 -3.05
N PRO A 46 9.99 -6.87 -3.70
CA PRO A 46 9.33 -7.48 -4.85
C PRO A 46 10.25 -7.73 -6.05
N ASP A 47 9.86 -8.71 -6.87
CA ASP A 47 10.60 -9.17 -8.04
C ASP A 47 10.99 -8.06 -9.01
N HIS A 48 10.12 -7.06 -9.22
CA HIS A 48 10.38 -5.94 -10.12
C HIS A 48 11.41 -4.92 -9.62
N LEU A 49 11.77 -4.95 -8.33
CA LEU A 49 12.80 -4.10 -7.73
C LEU A 49 14.12 -4.87 -7.50
N ARG A 50 14.09 -6.21 -7.53
CA ARG A 50 15.29 -7.04 -7.33
C ARG A 50 16.29 -6.85 -8.46
N GLY A 51 17.56 -6.66 -8.10
CA GLY A 51 18.63 -6.38 -9.04
C GLY A 51 18.57 -5.01 -9.69
N ASN A 52 17.58 -4.16 -9.36
CA ASN A 52 17.43 -2.82 -9.91
C ASN A 52 17.67 -1.75 -8.82
N PRO A 53 18.94 -1.36 -8.58
CA PRO A 53 19.26 -0.36 -7.57
C PRO A 53 18.70 1.03 -7.89
N ALA A 54 18.45 1.36 -9.16
CA ALA A 54 17.89 2.67 -9.54
C ALA A 54 16.43 2.79 -9.09
N ASP A 55 15.62 1.76 -9.31
CA ASP A 55 14.22 1.77 -8.85
C ASP A 55 14.13 1.67 -7.32
N CYS A 56 15.00 0.90 -6.67
CA CYS A 56 15.12 0.90 -5.20
C CYS A 56 15.46 2.29 -4.65
N MET A 57 16.35 3.02 -5.31
CA MET A 57 16.70 4.40 -4.93
C MET A 57 15.48 5.32 -4.98
N ALA A 58 14.68 5.24 -6.06
CA ALA A 58 13.45 6.01 -6.19
C ALA A 58 12.46 5.71 -5.05
N ILE A 59 12.30 4.43 -4.68
CA ILE A 59 11.48 4.03 -3.53
C ILE A 59 12.02 4.56 -2.22
N ILE A 60 13.33 4.49 -1.98
CA ILE A 60 13.95 5.01 -0.76
C ILE A 60 13.69 6.51 -0.65
N MET A 61 13.93 7.27 -1.72
CA MET A 61 13.70 8.71 -1.74
C MET A 61 12.21 9.04 -1.49
N GLN A 62 11.30 8.29 -2.10
CA GLN A 62 9.87 8.48 -1.89
C GLN A 62 9.44 8.16 -0.45
N ALA A 63 9.95 7.06 0.11
CA ALA A 63 9.69 6.66 1.48
C ALA A 63 10.21 7.70 2.48
N MET A 64 11.40 8.26 2.23
CA MET A 64 11.94 9.36 3.02
C MET A 64 11.04 10.60 2.96
N GLN A 65 10.52 10.94 1.77
CA GLN A 65 9.61 12.07 1.61
C GLN A 65 8.29 11.89 2.38
N TRP A 66 7.83 10.64 2.53
CA TRP A 66 6.66 10.29 3.34
C TRP A 66 6.96 10.00 4.81
N GLY A 67 8.23 9.99 5.21
CA GLY A 67 8.64 9.59 6.56
C GLY A 67 8.36 8.11 6.88
N MET A 68 8.40 7.24 5.87
CA MET A 68 8.09 5.81 5.98
C MET A 68 9.32 4.92 5.77
N ASN A 69 9.21 3.66 6.21
CA ASN A 69 10.26 2.66 5.99
C ASN A 69 10.31 2.26 4.49
N PRO A 70 11.47 2.36 3.81
CA PRO A 70 11.62 2.01 2.39
C PRO A 70 11.22 0.58 2.03
N TYR A 71 11.49 -0.39 2.90
CA TYR A 71 11.11 -1.79 2.64
C TYR A 71 9.60 -1.99 2.73
N ALA A 72 8.94 -1.32 3.69
CA ALA A 72 7.48 -1.38 3.80
C ALA A 72 6.80 -0.71 2.59
N VAL A 73 7.35 0.41 2.11
CA VAL A 73 6.89 1.08 0.89
C VAL A 73 7.08 0.16 -0.32
N ALA A 74 8.26 -0.43 -0.50
CA ALA A 74 8.55 -1.34 -1.61
C ALA A 74 7.60 -2.53 -1.67
N GLN A 75 7.31 -3.16 -0.53
CA GLN A 75 6.38 -4.31 -0.46
C GLN A 75 4.96 -4.00 -0.93
N LYS A 76 4.60 -2.71 -1.01
CA LYS A 76 3.31 -2.22 -1.44
C LYS A 76 3.36 -1.56 -2.82
N THR A 77 4.31 -1.98 -3.65
CA THR A 77 4.43 -1.57 -5.04
C THR A 77 4.03 -2.70 -5.99
N HIS A 78 3.54 -2.34 -7.16
CA HIS A 78 3.19 -3.28 -8.23
C HIS A 78 3.45 -2.64 -9.60
N LEU A 79 3.51 -3.44 -10.66
CA LEU A 79 3.65 -2.95 -12.02
C LEU A 79 2.32 -3.08 -12.79
N VAL A 80 1.91 -2.01 -13.45
CA VAL A 80 0.79 -2.01 -14.41
C VAL A 80 1.32 -1.47 -15.73
N ASN A 81 1.35 -2.31 -16.77
CA ASN A 81 1.86 -1.95 -18.09
C ASN A 81 3.28 -1.33 -18.05
N GLY A 82 4.15 -1.83 -17.17
CA GLY A 82 5.51 -1.34 -16.99
C GLY A 82 5.65 -0.06 -16.17
N VAL A 83 4.55 0.51 -15.68
CA VAL A 83 4.55 1.67 -14.77
C VAL A 83 4.42 1.19 -13.33
N LEU A 84 5.24 1.77 -12.45
CA LEU A 84 5.21 1.52 -11.02
C LEU A 84 3.98 2.17 -10.38
N GLY A 85 3.17 1.35 -9.71
CA GLY A 85 2.02 1.77 -8.92
C GLY A 85 2.21 1.44 -7.44
N TYR A 86 1.52 2.18 -6.57
CA TYR A 86 1.43 1.91 -5.14
C TYR A 86 0.08 1.33 -4.78
N GLU A 87 0.05 0.36 -3.88
CA GLU A 87 -1.20 -0.19 -3.37
C GLU A 87 -1.99 0.87 -2.58
N ALA A 88 -3.32 0.82 -2.69
CA ALA A 88 -4.21 1.75 -2.00
C ALA A 88 -4.00 1.76 -0.48
N GLN A 89 -3.58 0.63 0.12
CA GLN A 89 -3.26 0.55 1.55
C GLN A 89 -2.12 1.50 1.95
N LEU A 90 -1.07 1.55 1.13
CA LEU A 90 0.06 2.44 1.35
C LEU A 90 -0.35 3.90 1.13
N VAL A 91 -1.07 4.18 0.04
CA VAL A 91 -1.56 5.55 -0.25
C VAL A 91 -2.45 6.06 0.88
N ASN A 92 -3.34 5.21 1.40
CA ASN A 92 -4.17 5.54 2.56
C ASN A 92 -3.34 5.89 3.79
N ALA A 93 -2.31 5.09 4.10
CA ALA A 93 -1.40 5.37 5.21
C ALA A 93 -0.67 6.70 5.03
N VAL A 94 -0.19 7.00 3.82
CA VAL A 94 0.51 8.26 3.50
C VAL A 94 -0.41 9.46 3.69
N ILE A 95 -1.65 9.41 3.19
CA ILE A 95 -2.58 10.52 3.33
C ILE A 95 -2.99 10.69 4.80
N SER A 96 -3.25 9.60 5.51
CA SER A 96 -3.65 9.62 6.92
C SER A 96 -2.54 10.08 7.86
N SER A 97 -1.26 9.83 7.53
CA SER A 97 -0.12 10.36 8.30
C SER A 97 0.27 11.78 7.90
N SER A 98 -0.22 12.26 6.75
CA SER A 98 -0.03 13.63 6.30
C SER A 98 -0.96 14.59 7.02
N SER A 99 -0.72 15.88 6.82
CA SER A 99 -1.63 16.93 7.26
C SER A 99 -2.65 17.33 6.17
N ALA A 100 -2.77 16.58 5.08
CA ALA A 100 -3.72 16.89 3.99
C ALA A 100 -5.18 16.74 4.42
N ILE A 101 -5.46 15.79 5.33
CA ILE A 101 -6.79 15.53 5.88
C ILE A 101 -6.79 15.66 7.40
N VAL A 102 -7.97 15.83 7.97
CA VAL A 102 -8.20 15.83 9.41
C VAL A 102 -8.81 14.48 9.81
N GLY A 103 -8.13 13.75 10.69
CA GLY A 103 -8.61 12.45 11.18
C GLY A 103 -8.33 11.31 10.20
N ARG A 104 -9.38 10.57 9.83
CA ARG A 104 -9.29 9.36 8.98
C ARG A 104 -10.29 9.41 7.85
N PHE A 105 -10.10 8.58 6.83
CA PHE A 105 -11.12 8.42 5.79
C PHE A 105 -12.46 7.92 6.37
N HIS A 106 -13.52 8.43 5.76
CA HIS A 106 -14.90 8.02 5.98
C HIS A 106 -15.36 7.17 4.79
N TYR A 107 -16.09 6.10 5.08
CA TYR A 107 -16.63 5.20 4.08
C TYR A 107 -18.15 5.22 4.18
N LYS A 108 -18.82 5.34 3.04
CA LYS A 108 -20.26 5.19 2.94
C LYS A 108 -20.58 4.06 1.96
N TYR A 109 -21.35 3.10 2.45
CA TYR A 109 -21.85 1.96 1.69
C TYR A 109 -23.28 2.28 1.25
N GLU A 110 -23.58 2.06 -0.02
CA GLU A 110 -24.91 2.23 -0.59
C GLU A 110 -25.37 0.93 -1.25
N GLY A 111 -26.68 0.67 -1.23
CA GLY A 111 -27.29 -0.56 -1.73
C GLY A 111 -27.48 -1.66 -0.67
N ASP A 112 -28.06 -2.79 -1.10
CA ASP A 112 -28.40 -3.94 -0.26
C ASP A 112 -27.28 -4.99 -0.24
N TRP A 113 -26.31 -4.80 0.66
CA TRP A 113 -25.14 -5.66 0.80
C TRP A 113 -25.45 -7.05 1.38
N GLU A 114 -26.64 -7.29 1.92
CA GLU A 114 -27.00 -8.60 2.47
C GLU A 114 -26.99 -9.69 1.40
N LYS A 115 -27.34 -9.32 0.16
CA LYS A 115 -27.32 -10.22 -1.01
C LYS A 115 -25.92 -10.75 -1.31
N CYS A 116 -24.89 -9.92 -1.14
CA CYS A 116 -23.50 -10.24 -1.44
C CYS A 116 -22.68 -10.70 -0.22
N SER A 117 -23.33 -11.19 0.84
CA SER A 117 -22.66 -11.53 2.11
C SER A 117 -22.39 -13.01 2.32
N ARG A 118 -22.99 -13.90 1.51
CA ARG A 118 -22.99 -15.35 1.76
C ARG A 118 -22.06 -16.11 0.83
N THR A 119 -21.35 -17.08 1.38
CA THR A 119 -20.54 -18.03 0.62
C THR A 119 -21.01 -19.46 0.87
N ARG A 120 -20.79 -20.35 -0.11
CA ARG A 120 -21.06 -21.79 0.01
C ARG A 120 -19.84 -22.58 -0.41
N VAL A 121 -19.67 -23.77 0.18
CA VAL A 121 -18.61 -24.70 -0.20
C VAL A 121 -19.16 -25.62 -1.28
N GLU A 122 -18.55 -25.58 -2.46
CA GLU A 122 -18.92 -26.42 -3.59
C GLU A 122 -17.71 -27.28 -3.99
N THR A 123 -17.96 -28.55 -4.35
CA THR A 123 -16.91 -29.45 -4.83
C THR A 123 -16.73 -29.22 -6.32
N VAL A 124 -15.68 -28.48 -6.69
CA VAL A 124 -15.35 -28.18 -8.09
C VAL A 124 -14.35 -29.20 -8.59
N LYS A 125 -14.64 -29.80 -9.76
CA LYS A 125 -13.70 -30.67 -10.48
C LYS A 125 -12.70 -29.80 -11.22
N LYS A 126 -11.42 -29.90 -10.88
CA LYS A 126 -10.33 -29.18 -11.55
C LYS A 126 -9.40 -30.14 -12.27
N THR A 127 -8.90 -29.69 -13.41
CA THR A 127 -7.87 -30.41 -14.17
C THR A 127 -6.50 -30.12 -13.56
N ALA A 128 -5.80 -31.15 -13.13
CA ALA A 128 -4.42 -31.07 -12.67
C ALA A 128 -3.47 -30.76 -13.85
N LYS A 129 -2.30 -30.19 -13.55
CA LYS A 129 -1.24 -29.88 -14.54
C LYS A 129 -0.70 -31.10 -15.32
N GLY A 130 -1.14 -32.32 -14.99
CA GLY A 130 -0.81 -33.58 -15.67
C GLY A 130 -2.01 -34.31 -16.29
N GLY A 131 -3.16 -33.66 -16.47
CA GLY A 131 -4.32 -34.23 -17.19
C GLY A 131 -5.30 -35.07 -16.36
N GLY A 132 -5.06 -35.27 -15.06
CA GLY A 132 -6.01 -35.90 -14.14
C GLY A 132 -7.05 -34.91 -13.60
N ILE A 133 -8.29 -35.35 -13.35
CA ILE A 133 -9.32 -34.55 -12.68
C ILE A 133 -9.23 -34.81 -11.17
N TYR A 134 -9.15 -33.76 -10.36
CA TYR A 134 -9.25 -33.84 -8.91
C TYR A 134 -10.41 -32.99 -8.40
N GLU A 135 -11.00 -33.43 -7.30
CA GLU A 135 -12.07 -32.71 -6.61
C GLU A 135 -11.45 -31.78 -5.57
N LYS A 136 -11.80 -30.49 -5.66
CA LYS A 136 -11.39 -29.48 -4.68
C LYS A 136 -12.62 -28.82 -4.11
N LYS A 137 -12.71 -28.77 -2.78
CA LYS A 137 -13.70 -27.94 -2.10
C LYS A 137 -13.25 -26.49 -2.24
N GLU A 138 -14.04 -25.69 -2.95
CA GLU A 138 -13.82 -24.25 -3.05
C GLU A 138 -15.01 -23.49 -2.48
N THR A 139 -14.72 -22.39 -1.81
CA THR A 139 -15.72 -21.46 -1.29
C THR A 139 -16.12 -20.53 -2.43
N ILE A 140 -17.36 -20.63 -2.90
CA ILE A 140 -17.90 -19.84 -4.01
C ILE A 140 -18.91 -18.83 -3.45
N PRO A 141 -18.95 -17.59 -3.98
CA PRO A 141 -20.01 -16.63 -3.69
C PRO A 141 -21.41 -17.21 -3.95
N CYS A 142 -22.37 -16.90 -3.08
CA CYS A 142 -23.79 -17.29 -3.25
C CYS A 142 -24.61 -16.28 -4.06
N TRP A 143 -23.99 -15.23 -4.60
CA TRP A 143 -24.64 -14.16 -5.34
C TRP A 143 -24.15 -14.11 -6.79
N THR A 144 -24.93 -13.45 -7.63
CA THR A 144 -24.68 -13.26 -9.05
C THR A 144 -24.28 -11.82 -9.37
N SER A 145 -23.84 -11.55 -10.59
CA SER A 145 -23.50 -10.18 -11.02
C SER A 145 -24.69 -9.22 -10.97
N GLU A 146 -25.94 -9.72 -11.06
CA GLU A 146 -27.14 -8.90 -10.95
C GLU A 146 -27.37 -8.42 -9.51
N ASP A 147 -27.02 -9.24 -8.52
CA ASP A 147 -27.15 -8.90 -7.10
C ASP A 147 -26.21 -7.75 -6.69
N GLU A 148 -25.17 -7.49 -7.48
CA GLU A 148 -24.19 -6.43 -7.24
C GLU A 148 -24.64 -5.08 -7.79
N TYR A 149 -25.71 -5.05 -8.58
CA TYR A 149 -26.21 -3.83 -9.19
C TYR A 149 -26.71 -2.84 -8.14
N GLY A 150 -26.22 -1.60 -8.22
CA GLY A 150 -26.54 -0.56 -7.25
C GLY A 150 -25.77 -0.65 -5.93
N LEU A 151 -24.92 -1.67 -5.72
CA LEU A 151 -23.99 -1.70 -4.59
C LEU A 151 -22.80 -0.80 -4.88
N SER A 152 -22.55 0.17 -4.00
CA SER A 152 -21.42 1.08 -4.14
C SER A 152 -20.76 1.40 -2.81
N VAL A 153 -19.49 1.76 -2.89
CA VAL A 153 -18.74 2.35 -1.79
C VAL A 153 -18.17 3.68 -2.27
N ARG A 154 -18.37 4.73 -1.47
CA ARG A 154 -17.65 6.00 -1.66
C ARG A 154 -16.81 6.32 -0.44
N VAL A 155 -15.68 6.97 -0.71
CA VAL A 155 -14.72 7.39 0.31
C VAL A 155 -14.75 8.91 0.40
N GLY A 156 -14.67 9.44 1.61
CA GLY A 156 -14.56 10.87 1.86
C GLY A 156 -13.55 11.17 2.95
N ALA A 157 -13.09 12.42 3.01
CA ALA A 157 -12.23 12.91 4.08
C ALA A 157 -12.55 14.37 4.37
N VAL A 158 -12.28 14.81 5.60
CA VAL A 158 -12.29 16.24 5.93
C VAL A 158 -10.95 16.82 5.49
N LEU A 159 -10.95 17.72 4.50
CA LEU A 159 -9.71 18.33 4.01
C LEU A 159 -9.17 19.36 5.02
N ARG A 160 -7.87 19.64 4.98
CA ARG A 160 -7.29 20.67 5.87
C ARG A 160 -7.97 22.02 5.65
N GLY A 161 -8.50 22.58 6.73
CA GLY A 161 -9.17 23.88 6.73
C GLY A 161 -10.67 23.79 6.47
N GLU A 162 -11.19 22.60 6.14
CA GLU A 162 -12.61 22.33 6.02
C GLU A 162 -13.15 21.71 7.33
N SER A 163 -14.45 21.83 7.53
CA SER A 163 -15.17 21.20 8.66
C SER A 163 -16.06 20.04 8.23
N GLU A 164 -16.40 19.97 6.94
CA GLU A 164 -17.30 18.96 6.37
C GLU A 164 -16.52 17.89 5.62
N ILE A 165 -17.16 16.73 5.43
CA ILE A 165 -16.56 15.63 4.67
C ILE A 165 -16.73 15.93 3.19
N THR A 166 -15.61 16.04 2.49
CA THR A 166 -15.58 16.04 1.03
C THR A 166 -15.63 14.59 0.55
N TRP A 167 -16.73 14.23 -0.11
CA TRP A 167 -16.97 12.89 -0.64
C TRP A 167 -16.46 12.78 -2.07
N GLY A 168 -15.75 11.70 -2.37
CA GLY A 168 -15.45 11.30 -3.75
C GLY A 168 -16.63 10.60 -4.43
N GLU A 169 -16.44 10.33 -5.72
CA GLU A 169 -17.40 9.59 -6.53
C GLU A 169 -17.62 8.15 -6.00
N PRO A 170 -18.84 7.61 -6.10
CA PRO A 170 -19.12 6.23 -5.74
C PRO A 170 -18.46 5.24 -6.70
N VAL A 171 -17.81 4.23 -6.15
CA VAL A 171 -17.31 3.07 -6.89
C VAL A 171 -18.32 1.95 -6.78
N PHE A 172 -18.90 1.57 -7.91
CA PHE A 172 -19.90 0.50 -7.97
C PHE A 172 -19.25 -0.88 -8.06
N LEU A 173 -19.73 -1.84 -7.27
CA LEU A 173 -19.20 -3.20 -7.24
C LEU A 173 -19.30 -3.87 -8.63
N SER A 174 -20.39 -3.60 -9.35
CA SER A 174 -20.62 -4.08 -10.71
C SER A 174 -19.62 -3.56 -11.75
N SER A 175 -18.93 -2.44 -11.49
CA SER A 175 -17.88 -1.90 -12.37
C SER A 175 -16.49 -2.49 -12.09
N VAL A 176 -16.32 -3.24 -11.00
CA VAL A 176 -15.03 -3.81 -10.60
C VAL A 176 -14.78 -5.11 -11.35
N ILE A 177 -13.93 -5.05 -12.37
CA ILE A 177 -13.58 -6.21 -13.21
C ILE A 177 -12.54 -7.11 -12.52
N THR A 178 -11.50 -6.51 -11.93
CA THR A 178 -10.42 -7.25 -11.26
C THR A 178 -10.70 -7.31 -9.76
N ARG A 179 -10.90 -8.51 -9.24
CA ARG A 179 -11.09 -8.78 -7.81
C ARG A 179 -9.96 -9.66 -7.33
N ASN A 180 -9.12 -9.12 -6.47
CA ASN A 180 -8.09 -9.93 -5.81
C ASN A 180 -8.81 -10.97 -4.93
N SER A 181 -8.26 -12.19 -4.92
CA SER A 181 -8.74 -13.32 -4.10
C SER A 181 -9.01 -12.88 -2.66
N PRO A 182 -9.98 -13.48 -1.94
CA PRO A 182 -10.17 -13.22 -0.52
C PRO A 182 -8.82 -13.31 0.20
N LEU A 183 -8.46 -12.21 0.86
CA LEU A 183 -7.37 -12.17 1.83
C LEU A 183 -7.61 -13.19 2.95
#